data_AF-A0A8H6VTJ2-F1
#
_entry.id   AF-A0A8H6VTJ2-F1
#
_cell.length_a   1.000
_cell.length_b   1.000
_cell.length_c   1.000
_cell.angle_alpha   90.00
_cell.angle_beta   90.00
_cell.angle_gamma   90.00
#
_symmetry.space_group_name_H-M   'P 1'
#
loop_
_entity.id
_entity.type
_entity.pdbx_description
1 polymer ?
#
loop_
_entity_poly.entity_id
_entity_poly.type
_entity_poly.pdbx_seq_one_letter_code
_entity_poly.pdbx_strand_id
1 'polypeptide(L)'
;MPAFYVVVTFIPVPDNSMFIGGQIARSRGKPFIRISVAHIHVNIGLHVETDDAKRTPIYEMLMDRYDKALKPHIYDKGYDWEIHIDETERRLWTLNGMSPPPFRSEDEKIWKHENRPISPEQMRSLRKELSHL
;
A
#
# COMPACT_ATOMS: atom_id res chain seq x y z
N MET A 1 7.91 -5.06 -5.91
CA MET A 1 7.30 -5.29 -4.61
C MET A 1 6.77 -6.72 -4.46
N PRO A 2 7.15 -7.42 -3.38
CA PRO A 2 6.52 -8.65 -2.88
C PRO A 2 5.04 -8.44 -2.55
N ALA A 3 4.19 -9.46 -2.76
CA ALA A 3 2.76 -9.35 -2.48
C ALA A 3 2.48 -9.23 -0.98
N PHE A 4 3.25 -9.93 -0.14
CA PHE A 4 3.09 -9.88 1.31
C PHE A 4 3.39 -8.51 1.95
N TYR A 5 3.94 -7.54 1.21
CA TYR A 5 4.05 -6.15 1.70
C TYR A 5 2.69 -5.45 1.76
N VAL A 6 1.69 -5.94 1.02
CA VAL A 6 0.35 -5.35 0.98
C VAL A 6 -0.48 -5.94 2.12
N VAL A 7 -0.68 -5.15 3.17
CA VAL A 7 -1.56 -5.50 4.29
C VAL A 7 -2.89 -4.77 4.10
N VAL A 8 -3.99 -5.52 4.05
CA VAL A 8 -5.35 -4.98 3.98
C VAL A 8 -6.12 -5.44 5.21
N THR A 9 -6.61 -4.47 5.99
CA THR A 9 -7.44 -4.75 7.17
C THR A 9 -8.84 -4.21 6.93
N PHE A 10 -9.85 -5.07 7.07
CA PHE A 10 -11.25 -4.66 7.03
C PHE A 10 -11.73 -4.38 8.45
N ILE A 11 -12.04 -3.12 8.73
CA ILE A 11 -12.49 -2.69 10.06
C ILE A 11 -13.98 -2.31 9.96
N PRO A 12 -14.90 -3.09 10.54
CA PRO A 12 -16.31 -2.71 10.57
C PRO A 12 -16.49 -1.54 11.55
N VAL A 13 -17.13 -0.47 11.06
CA VAL A 13 -17.49 0.70 11.88
C VAL A 13 -19.01 0.67 12.09
N PRO A 14 -19.52 0.79 13.33
CA PRO A 14 -20.95 0.85 13.58
C PRO A 14 -21.61 2.01 12.84
N ASP A 15 -22.85 1.81 12.37
CA ASP A 15 -23.58 2.78 11.55
C ASP A 15 -23.72 4.17 12.20
N ASN A 16 -23.74 4.23 13.54
CA ASN A 16 -23.87 5.46 14.34
C ASN A 16 -22.52 6.10 14.72
N SER A 17 -21.40 5.56 14.24
CA SER A 17 -20.04 5.95 14.66
C SER A 17 -19.26 6.65 13.56
N MET A 18 -19.89 6.93 12.41
CA MET A 18 -19.28 7.61 11.29
C MET A 18 -20.13 8.81 10.90
N PHE A 19 -19.49 9.99 10.80
CA PHE A 19 -20.16 11.25 10.54
C PHE A 19 -19.54 11.97 9.35
N ILE A 20 -20.39 12.50 8.46
CA ILE A 20 -19.97 13.27 7.28
C ILE A 20 -20.73 14.59 7.32
N GLY A 21 -20.00 15.70 7.48
CA GLY A 21 -20.62 17.02 7.64
C GLY A 21 -21.49 17.15 8.89
N GLY A 22 -21.13 16.45 9.98
CA GLY A 22 -21.87 16.47 11.26
C GLY A 22 -23.11 15.59 11.31
N GLN A 23 -23.45 14.87 10.24
CA GLN A 23 -24.56 13.92 10.21
C GLN A 23 -24.05 12.48 10.16
N ILE A 24 -24.80 11.54 10.73
CA ILE A 24 -24.50 10.11 10.64
C ILE A 24 -24.41 9.72 9.16
N ALA A 25 -23.31 9.09 8.74
CA ALA A 25 -23.04 8.81 7.33
C ALA A 25 -24.18 8.03 6.68
N ARG A 26 -24.74 7.03 7.38
CA ARG A 26 -25.85 6.22 6.89
C ARG A 26 -27.16 7.00 6.69
N SER A 27 -27.37 8.13 7.39
CA SER A 27 -28.57 8.95 7.18
C SER A 27 -28.59 9.63 5.80
N ARG A 28 -27.49 9.59 5.04
CA ARG A 28 -27.36 10.12 3.69
C ARG A 28 -27.91 9.18 2.61
N GLY A 29 -28.46 8.02 3.00
CA GLY A 29 -29.14 7.07 2.10
C GLY A 29 -28.25 5.97 1.54
N LYS A 30 -26.94 6.02 1.77
CA LYS A 30 -25.97 5.00 1.34
C LYS A 30 -24.98 4.67 2.47
N PRO A 31 -24.48 3.43 2.54
CA PRO A 31 -23.29 3.12 3.32
C PRO A 31 -22.09 3.94 2.83
N PHE A 32 -21.21 4.33 3.74
CA PHE A 32 -19.97 5.03 3.42
C PHE A 32 -18.75 4.16 3.73
N ILE A 33 -17.77 4.15 2.82
CA ILE A 33 -16.50 3.43 2.98
C ILE A 33 -15.34 4.41 3.05
N ARG A 34 -14.62 4.44 4.17
CA ARG A 34 -13.38 5.20 4.30
C ARG A 34 -12.17 4.29 4.06
N ILE A 35 -11.32 4.65 3.12
CA ILE A 35 -10.08 3.94 2.79
C ILE A 35 -8.89 4.83 3.16
N SER A 36 -8.07 4.40 4.10
CA SER A 36 -6.80 5.05 4.44
C SER A 36 -5.67 4.11 4.05
N VAL A 37 -4.69 4.63 3.32
CA VAL A 37 -3.56 3.86 2.81
C VAL A 37 -2.27 4.53 3.27
N ALA A 38 -1.33 3.74 3.80
CA ALA A 38 0.05 4.18 4.00
C ALA A 38 0.97 3.51 2.98
N HIS A 39 1.56 4.29 2.08
CA HIS A 39 2.66 3.85 1.20
C HIS A 39 3.99 4.04 1.93
N ILE A 40 4.72 2.93 2.10
CA ILE A 40 5.96 2.90 2.88
C ILE A 40 7.14 2.40 2.04
N HIS A 41 6.88 1.44 1.15
CA HIS A 41 7.94 0.76 0.41
C HIS A 41 8.62 1.68 -0.62
N VAL A 42 7.84 2.44 -1.38
CA VAL A 42 8.34 3.46 -2.30
C VAL A 42 7.56 4.72 -2.02
N ASN A 43 8.27 5.80 -1.74
CA ASN A 43 7.68 7.12 -1.68
C ASN A 43 7.88 7.77 -3.05
N ILE A 44 6.81 7.81 -3.81
CA ILE A 44 6.74 8.26 -5.19
C ILE A 44 7.04 9.76 -5.25
N GLY A 45 6.59 10.55 -4.27
CA GLY A 45 6.86 11.98 -4.16
C GLY A 45 8.31 12.32 -3.82
N LEU A 46 9.01 11.48 -3.05
CA LEU A 46 10.41 11.71 -2.67
C LEU A 46 11.41 11.40 -3.80
N HIS A 47 11.04 10.54 -4.75
CA HIS A 47 11.92 10.15 -5.86
C HIS A 47 11.74 11.00 -7.12
N VAL A 48 10.67 11.79 -7.18
CA VAL A 48 10.39 12.74 -8.26
C VAL A 48 10.62 14.12 -7.67
N GLU A 49 11.47 14.91 -8.33
CA GLU A 49 11.84 16.29 -7.96
C GLU A 49 10.65 17.12 -7.43
N THR A 50 10.93 18.20 -6.70
CA THR A 50 9.94 19.16 -6.14
C THR A 50 9.07 19.89 -7.18
N ASP A 51 9.05 19.41 -8.43
CA ASP A 51 8.27 19.93 -9.53
C ASP A 51 6.92 19.21 -9.60
N ASP A 52 5.87 19.91 -9.18
CA ASP A 52 4.49 19.40 -9.17
C ASP A 52 4.01 19.01 -10.58
N ALA A 53 4.54 19.62 -11.64
CA ALA A 53 4.19 19.25 -13.01
C ALA A 53 4.66 17.83 -13.38
N LYS A 54 5.72 17.32 -12.73
CA LYS A 54 6.23 15.95 -12.92
C LYS A 54 5.54 14.95 -11.99
N ARG A 55 5.14 15.38 -10.80
CA ARG A 55 4.48 14.52 -9.80
C ARG A 55 3.02 14.24 -10.14
N THR A 56 2.30 15.24 -10.64
CA THR A 56 0.85 15.16 -10.90
C THR A 56 0.47 13.96 -11.78
N PRO A 57 1.10 13.73 -12.95
CA PRO A 57 0.74 12.59 -13.80
C PRO A 57 0.98 11.23 -13.14
N ILE A 58 1.95 11.13 -12.23
CA ILE A 58 2.27 9.88 -11.53
C ILE A 58 1.22 9.60 -10.45
N TYR A 59 0.78 10.63 -9.73
CA TYR A 59 -0.29 10.50 -8.75
C TYR A 59 -1.63 10.21 -9.41
N GLU A 60 -1.95 10.86 -10.54
CA GLU A 60 -3.15 10.54 -11.33
C GLU A 60 -3.12 9.09 -11.80
N MET A 61 -2.00 8.63 -12.37
CA MET A 61 -1.83 7.22 -12.75
C MET A 61 -2.01 6.26 -11.56
N LEU A 62 -1.53 6.63 -10.37
CA LEU A 62 -1.70 5.81 -9.17
C LEU A 62 -3.19 5.76 -8.75
N MET A 63 -3.85 6.92 -8.70
CA MET A 63 -5.27 7.01 -8.35
C MET A 63 -6.15 6.24 -9.35
N ASP A 64 -5.84 6.30 -10.64
CA ASP A 64 -6.49 5.49 -11.68
C ASP A 64 -6.41 3.98 -11.41
N ARG A 65 -5.29 3.50 -10.85
CA ARG A 65 -5.13 2.09 -10.49
C ARG A 65 -5.99 1.71 -9.29
N TYR A 66 -6.07 2.60 -8.29
CA TYR A 66 -7.01 2.41 -7.17
C TYR A 66 -8.45 2.40 -7.66
N ASP A 67 -8.83 3.36 -8.50
CA ASP A 67 -10.18 3.45 -9.05
C ASP A 67 -10.57 2.17 -9.79
N LYS A 68 -9.71 1.66 -10.66
CA LYS A 68 -9.95 0.40 -11.38
C LYS A 68 -10.09 -0.80 -10.44
N ALA A 69 -9.27 -0.88 -9.40
CA ALA A 69 -9.33 -1.98 -8.44
C ALA A 69 -10.58 -1.92 -7.54
N LEU A 70 -11.00 -0.72 -7.13
CA LEU A 70 -12.11 -0.53 -6.21
C LEU A 70 -13.47 -0.51 -6.90
N LYS A 71 -13.53 -0.11 -8.19
CA LYS A 71 -14.75 0.03 -8.98
C LYS A 71 -15.74 -1.14 -8.84
N PRO A 72 -15.37 -2.41 -9.10
CA PRO A 72 -16.32 -3.54 -9.02
C PRO A 72 -16.78 -3.84 -7.58
N HIS A 73 -16.10 -3.33 -6.57
CA HIS A 73 -16.36 -3.65 -5.17
C HIS A 73 -17.07 -2.53 -4.40
N ILE A 74 -16.97 -1.28 -4.87
CA ILE A 74 -17.48 -0.10 -4.18
C ILE A 74 -18.40 0.73 -5.08
N TYR A 75 -17.94 1.09 -6.28
CA TYR A 75 -18.54 2.11 -7.14
C TYR A 75 -19.76 1.52 -7.81
N ASP A 76 -19.59 0.33 -8.40
CA ASP A 76 -20.65 -0.42 -9.06
C ASP A 76 -21.72 -0.92 -8.08
N LYS A 77 -21.40 -0.92 -6.78
CA LYS A 77 -22.35 -1.23 -5.69
C LYS A 77 -23.08 -0.01 -5.15
N GLY A 78 -22.76 1.19 -5.65
CA GLY A 78 -23.45 2.43 -5.29
C GLY A 78 -23.13 2.96 -3.89
N TYR A 79 -22.03 2.53 -3.27
CA TYR A 79 -21.59 3.08 -1.98
C TYR A 79 -20.97 4.48 -2.16
N ASP A 80 -21.14 5.33 -1.15
CA ASP A 80 -20.32 6.53 -1.05
C ASP A 80 -18.98 6.15 -0.43
N TRP A 81 -17.88 6.81 -0.83
CA TRP A 81 -16.56 6.42 -0.37
C TRP A 81 -15.56 7.57 -0.48
N GLU A 82 -14.47 7.45 0.26
CA GLU A 82 -13.34 8.37 0.23
C GLU A 82 -12.04 7.59 0.44
N ILE A 83 -11.03 7.86 -0.40
CA ILE A 83 -9.68 7.35 -0.24
C ILE A 83 -8.70 8.50 0.01
N HIS A 84 -7.73 8.26 0.88
CA HIS A 84 -6.49 9.04 0.89
C HIS A 84 -5.28 8.10 0.99
N ILE A 85 -4.14 8.58 0.53
CA ILE A 85 -2.87 7.86 0.57
C ILE A 85 -1.84 8.79 1.23
N ASP A 86 -1.27 8.33 2.35
CA ASP A 86 -0.12 8.97 2.97
C ASP A 86 1.16 8.23 2.55
N GLU A 87 2.24 8.98 2.31
CA GLU A 87 3.56 8.41 2.11
C GLU A 87 4.42 8.60 3.37
N THR A 88 5.00 7.53 3.90
CA THR A 88 5.69 7.52 5.20
C THR A 88 7.19 7.23 5.08
N GLU A 89 7.98 7.55 6.13
CA GLU A 89 9.44 7.34 6.14
C GLU A 89 9.80 5.85 6.18
N ARG A 90 10.34 5.35 5.07
CA ARG A 90 10.72 3.95 4.88
C ARG A 90 11.67 3.42 5.95
N ARG A 91 12.63 4.22 6.43
CA ARG A 91 13.63 3.78 7.41
C ARG A 91 13.02 3.45 8.79
N LEU A 92 11.80 3.90 9.04
CA LEU A 92 11.04 3.61 10.26
C LEU A 92 10.09 2.42 10.10
N TRP A 93 10.28 1.59 9.06
CA TRP A 93 9.50 0.39 8.81
C TRP A 93 10.36 -0.88 8.92
N THR A 94 9.83 -1.87 9.64
CA THR A 94 10.45 -3.19 9.77
C THR A 94 9.42 -4.30 9.59
N LEU A 95 9.90 -5.49 9.19
CA LEU A 95 9.13 -6.72 9.08
C LEU A 95 9.79 -7.77 9.96
N ASN A 96 9.12 -8.20 11.03
CA ASN A 96 9.70 -9.09 12.06
C ASN A 96 11.05 -8.59 12.59
N GLY A 97 11.16 -7.27 12.83
CA GLY A 97 12.40 -6.63 13.30
C GLY A 97 13.49 -6.48 12.23
N MET A 98 13.24 -6.87 10.98
CA MET A 98 14.19 -6.75 9.88
C MET A 98 13.87 -5.55 8.98
N SER A 99 14.91 -4.83 8.54
CA SER A 99 14.76 -3.81 7.52
C SER A 99 14.46 -4.46 6.16
N PRO A 100 13.42 -4.01 5.44
CA PRO A 100 13.08 -4.56 4.12
C PRO A 100 14.17 -4.23 3.09
N PRO A 101 14.51 -5.15 2.17
CA PRO A 101 15.52 -4.92 1.13
C PRO A 101 15.26 -3.66 0.30
N PRO A 102 16.32 -2.94 -0.17
CA PRO A 102 16.17 -1.76 -1.00
C PRO A 102 15.30 -2.02 -2.24
N PHE A 103 14.59 -0.98 -2.69
CA PHE A 103 13.73 -1.07 -3.87
C PHE A 103 14.53 -1.50 -5.11
N ARG A 104 14.00 -2.50 -5.83
CA ARG A 104 14.58 -3.15 -7.01
C ARG A 104 15.90 -3.89 -6.80
N SER A 105 16.32 -4.12 -5.55
CA SER A 105 17.49 -4.94 -5.25
C SER A 105 17.26 -6.42 -5.57
N GLU A 106 18.33 -7.20 -5.78
CA GLU A 106 18.24 -8.66 -5.95
C GLU A 106 17.57 -9.34 -4.74
N ASP A 107 17.82 -8.81 -3.54
CA ASP A 107 17.20 -9.31 -2.31
C ASP A 107 15.68 -9.08 -2.29
N GLU A 108 15.21 -7.94 -2.82
CA GLU A 108 13.78 -7.69 -2.99
C GLU A 108 13.15 -8.66 -4.02
N LYS A 109 13.89 -9.04 -5.07
CA LYS A 109 13.42 -10.02 -6.05
C LYS A 109 13.27 -11.41 -5.41
N ILE A 110 14.22 -11.81 -4.56
CA ILE A 110 14.13 -13.06 -3.80
C ILE A 110 12.93 -13.03 -2.86
N TRP A 111 12.77 -11.96 -2.07
CA TRP A 111 11.60 -11.79 -1.19
C TRP A 111 10.29 -11.79 -1.97
N LYS A 112 10.27 -11.23 -3.19
CA LYS A 112 9.09 -11.24 -4.07
C LYS A 112 8.78 -12.66 -4.57
N HIS A 113 9.80 -13.41 -4.96
CA HIS A 113 9.64 -14.78 -5.44
C HIS A 113 9.15 -15.71 -4.33
N GLU A 114 9.79 -15.64 -3.16
CA GLU A 114 9.45 -16.44 -1.98
C GLU A 114 8.16 -15.99 -1.28
N ASN A 115 7.69 -14.77 -1.58
CA ASN A 115 6.54 -14.11 -0.98
C ASN A 115 6.53 -14.11 0.56
N ARG A 116 7.70 -13.96 1.18
CA ARG A 116 7.88 -13.84 2.64
C ARG A 116 9.19 -13.10 2.96
N PRO A 117 9.35 -12.56 4.19
CA PRO A 117 10.64 -12.07 4.64
C PRO A 117 11.66 -13.21 4.69
N ILE A 118 12.83 -13.00 4.10
CA ILE A 118 13.97 -13.91 4.19
C ILE A 118 15.03 -13.27 5.08
N SER A 119 15.43 -13.94 6.15
CA SER A 119 16.39 -13.39 7.10
C SER A 119 17.79 -13.24 6.47
N PRO A 120 18.66 -12.37 6.99
CA PRO A 120 20.03 -12.25 6.50
C PRO A 120 20.82 -13.57 6.51
N GLU A 121 20.52 -14.45 7.46
CA GLU A 121 21.12 -15.79 7.51
C GLU A 121 20.62 -16.68 6.38
N GLN A 122 19.31 -16.76 6.16
CA GLN A 122 18.72 -17.51 5.06
C GLN A 122 19.22 -17.00 3.71
N MET A 123 19.34 -15.68 3.55
CA MET A 123 19.91 -15.06 2.34
C MET A 123 21.36 -15.47 2.08
N ARG A 124 22.19 -15.60 3.13
CA ARG A 124 23.57 -16.08 3.00
C ARG A 124 23.62 -17.53 2.53
N SER A 125 22.76 -18.39 3.07
CA SER A 125 22.68 -19.80 2.66
C SER A 125 22.25 -19.93 1.19
N LEU A 126 21.19 -19.23 0.78
CA LEU A 126 20.71 -19.21 -0.60
C LEU A 126 21.80 -18.78 -1.60
N ARG A 127 22.57 -17.75 -1.26
CA ARG A 127 23.67 -17.27 -2.12
C ARG A 127 24.80 -18.29 -2.26
N LYS A 128 25.09 -19.06 -1.22
CA LYS A 128 26.10 -20.13 -1.28
C LYS A 128 25.64 -21.25 -2.22
N GLU A 129 24.40 -21.69 -2.09
CA GLU A 129 23.81 -22.71 -2.96
C GLU A 129 23.86 -22.29 -4.44
N LEU A 130 23.51 -21.03 -4.73
CA LEU A 130 23.57 -20.47 -6.09
C LEU A 130 25.00 -20.30 -6.64
N SER A 131 26.01 -20.14 -5.78
CA SER A 131 27.41 -20.01 -6.21
C SER A 131 28.11 -21.33 -6.53
N HIS A 132 27.46 -22.46 -6.19
CA HIS A 132 27.96 -23.81 -6.45
C HIS A 132 27.26 -24.49 -7.66
N LEU A 133 26.39 -23.76 -8.35
CA LEU A 133 25.79 -24.12 -9.64
C LEU A 133 26.51 -23.38 -10.77
#